data_AF-A0A9X3IXQ2-F1
#
_entry.id   AF-A0A9X3IXQ2-F1
#
_cell.length_a   1.000
_cell.length_b   1.000
_cell.length_c   1.000
_cell.angle_alpha   90.00
_cell.angle_beta   90.00
_cell.angle_gamma   90.00
#
_symmetry.space_group_name_H-M   'P 1'
#
loop_
_entity.id
_entity.type
_entity.pdbx_description
1 polymer ?
#
loop_
_entity_poly.entity_id
_entity_poly.type
_entity_poly.pdbx_seq_one_letter_code
_entity_poly.pdbx_strand_id
1 'polypeptide(L)'
;MPPGGTTGLGSLGFVEAGLELAQQVKDGVLPALQALYVTGGTCGSCCGLALGLALAGLPVRIRVVSALERLYLGTYLLKRTLSQVFAAMVKAGLQPELAALGPDGLLARAGVTWSIDHSQVGSGYAVPTMAGEEAVALAAGGGLALETTYTGKCLAALRSDLAAGAVSGSVLFWDTHGATDLRPHIVEGWEARVPMALRRRLIRAGAALPAAT
;
A
#
# COMPACT_ATOMS: atom_id res chain seq x y z
N MET A 1 17.43 -1.44 4.96
CA MET A 1 16.05 -1.67 4.48
C MET A 1 15.73 -0.64 3.40
N PRO A 2 15.24 -1.04 2.21
CA PRO A 2 14.81 -0.08 1.18
C PRO A 2 13.54 0.68 1.63
N PRO A 3 13.18 1.79 0.94
CA PRO A 3 11.96 2.54 1.25
C PRO A 3 10.71 1.66 1.26
N GLY A 4 9.89 1.80 2.31
CA GLY A 4 8.69 1.00 2.53
C GLY A 4 8.94 -0.49 2.84
N GLY A 5 10.19 -0.90 3.10
CA GLY A 5 10.54 -2.30 3.35
C GLY A 5 10.40 -3.21 2.11
N THR A 6 10.07 -2.64 0.95
CA THR A 6 9.76 -3.40 -0.26
C THR A 6 10.99 -4.13 -0.77
N THR A 7 10.97 -5.44 -0.60
CA THR A 7 11.85 -6.43 -1.22
C THR A 7 10.99 -7.62 -1.63
N GLY A 8 11.54 -8.54 -2.43
CA GLY A 8 10.84 -9.80 -2.74
C GLY A 8 10.41 -10.54 -1.47
N LEU A 9 11.33 -10.72 -0.52
CA LEU A 9 11.08 -11.36 0.77
C LEU A 9 10.12 -10.54 1.65
N GLY A 10 10.37 -9.24 1.79
CA GLY A 10 9.57 -8.36 2.65
C GLY A 10 8.11 -8.22 2.21
N SER A 11 7.83 -8.49 0.93
CA SER A 11 6.46 -8.45 0.40
C SER A 11 5.73 -9.79 0.52
N LEU A 12 6.39 -10.88 0.96
CA LEU A 12 5.71 -12.16 1.19
C LEU A 12 4.66 -12.08 2.29
N GLY A 13 4.80 -11.17 3.26
CA GLY A 13 3.75 -10.92 4.24
C GLY A 13 2.42 -10.50 3.60
N PHE A 14 2.47 -9.75 2.49
CA PHE A 14 1.27 -9.40 1.73
C PHE A 14 0.79 -10.50 0.78
N VAL A 15 1.66 -11.46 0.41
CA VAL A 15 1.23 -12.69 -0.26
C VAL A 15 0.37 -13.52 0.71
N GLU A 16 0.85 -13.72 1.93
CA GLU A 16 0.08 -14.39 2.99
C GLU A 16 -1.23 -13.65 3.30
N ALA A 17 -1.19 -12.32 3.40
CA ALA A 17 -2.41 -11.54 3.61
C ALA A 17 -3.44 -11.71 2.47
N GLY A 18 -2.98 -11.88 1.23
CA GLY A 18 -3.84 -12.21 0.09
C GLY A 18 -4.46 -13.61 0.19
N LEU A 19 -3.70 -14.60 0.68
CA LEU A 19 -4.21 -15.94 0.95
C LEU A 19 -5.24 -15.93 2.09
N GLU A 20 -4.97 -15.19 3.16
CA GLU A 20 -5.89 -15.02 4.30
C GLU A 20 -7.21 -14.39 3.84
N LEU A 21 -7.15 -13.32 3.05
CA LEU A 21 -8.35 -12.69 2.48
C LEU A 21 -9.15 -13.67 1.62
N ALA A 22 -8.49 -14.43 0.76
CA ALA A 22 -9.18 -15.41 -0.09
C ALA A 22 -9.83 -16.54 0.73
N GLN A 23 -9.19 -16.94 1.84
CA GLN A 23 -9.76 -17.90 2.77
C GLN A 23 -11.01 -17.34 3.47
N GLN A 24 -10.99 -16.08 3.93
CA GLN A 24 -12.17 -15.40 4.50
C GLN A 24 -13.34 -15.34 3.52
N VAL A 25 -13.09 -15.11 2.22
CA VAL A 25 -14.11 -15.16 1.18
C VAL A 25 -14.65 -16.58 1.00
N LYS A 26 -13.77 -17.58 0.93
CA LYS A 26 -14.13 -18.99 0.77
C LYS A 26 -14.99 -19.50 1.94
N ASP A 27 -14.69 -19.06 3.15
CA ASP A 27 -15.41 -19.43 4.37
C ASP A 27 -16.71 -18.63 4.57
N GLY A 28 -17.02 -17.70 3.67
CA GLY A 28 -18.25 -16.89 3.72
C GLY A 28 -18.23 -15.77 4.77
N VAL A 29 -17.06 -15.47 5.36
CA VAL A 29 -16.87 -14.30 6.24
C VAL A 29 -17.02 -13.00 5.44
N LEU A 30 -16.54 -13.02 4.20
CA LEU A 30 -16.66 -11.92 3.24
C LEU A 30 -17.35 -12.43 1.95
N PRO A 31 -18.12 -11.56 1.26
CA PRO A 31 -18.65 -11.91 -0.06
C PRO A 31 -17.52 -12.00 -1.09
N ALA A 32 -17.80 -12.62 -2.24
CA ALA A 32 -16.91 -12.56 -3.40
C ALA A 32 -16.63 -11.09 -3.78
N LEU A 33 -15.36 -10.77 -4.01
CA LEU A 33 -14.89 -9.41 -4.27
C LEU A 33 -14.92 -9.08 -5.76
N GLN A 34 -15.41 -7.90 -6.12
CA GLN A 34 -15.26 -7.36 -7.47
C GLN A 34 -13.98 -6.53 -7.60
N ALA A 35 -13.66 -5.75 -6.58
CA ALA A 35 -12.49 -4.89 -6.59
C ALA A 35 -11.84 -4.77 -5.20
N LEU A 36 -10.53 -4.53 -5.21
CA LEU A 36 -9.72 -4.23 -4.04
C LEU A 36 -8.98 -2.91 -4.28
N TYR A 37 -9.13 -1.96 -3.38
CA TYR A 37 -8.45 -0.67 -3.40
C TYR A 37 -7.33 -0.68 -2.37
N VAL A 38 -6.12 -0.35 -2.78
CA VAL A 38 -4.95 -0.29 -1.90
C VAL A 38 -4.03 0.84 -2.35
N THR A 39 -3.42 1.55 -1.41
CA THR A 39 -2.48 2.60 -1.76
C THR A 39 -1.16 2.02 -2.27
N GLY A 40 -0.65 2.58 -3.37
CA GLY A 40 0.67 2.30 -3.92
C GLY A 40 1.69 3.36 -3.55
N GLY A 41 2.78 2.94 -2.90
CA GLY A 41 4.03 3.68 -2.76
C GLY A 41 5.16 2.98 -3.51
N THR A 42 5.90 2.10 -2.82
CA THR A 42 6.93 1.25 -3.46
C THR A 42 6.39 -0.08 -4.03
N CYS A 43 5.07 -0.28 -3.98
CA CYS A 43 4.31 -1.40 -4.55
C CYS A 43 4.49 -2.78 -3.90
N GLY A 44 5.23 -2.93 -2.79
CA GLY A 44 5.37 -4.22 -2.11
C GLY A 44 4.02 -4.82 -1.69
N SER A 45 3.18 -4.02 -1.04
CA SER A 45 1.86 -4.44 -0.57
C SER A 45 0.93 -4.87 -1.69
N CYS A 46 0.72 -4.04 -2.71
CA CYS A 46 -0.20 -4.36 -3.80
C CYS A 46 0.29 -5.54 -4.66
N CYS A 47 1.61 -5.68 -4.88
CA CYS A 47 2.16 -6.82 -5.61
C CYS A 47 2.08 -8.12 -4.81
N GLY A 48 2.32 -8.07 -3.49
CA GLY A 48 2.12 -9.22 -2.61
C GLY A 48 0.66 -9.69 -2.62
N LEU A 49 -0.27 -8.77 -2.41
CA LEU A 49 -1.71 -9.06 -2.46
C LEU A 49 -2.13 -9.67 -3.80
N ALA A 50 -1.68 -9.09 -4.92
CA ALA A 50 -1.99 -9.61 -6.25
C ALA A 50 -1.55 -11.06 -6.43
N LEU A 51 -0.33 -11.41 -6.01
CA LEU A 51 0.19 -12.76 -6.11
C LEU A 51 -0.48 -13.73 -5.12
N GLY A 52 -0.77 -13.30 -3.89
CA GLY A 52 -1.49 -14.10 -2.89
C GLY A 52 -2.91 -14.46 -3.36
N LEU A 53 -3.67 -13.47 -3.83
CA LEU A 53 -5.01 -13.69 -4.37
C LEU A 53 -4.98 -14.59 -5.62
N ALA A 54 -3.95 -14.44 -6.48
CA ALA A 54 -3.78 -15.28 -7.65
C ALA A 54 -3.38 -16.72 -7.31
N LEU A 55 -2.60 -16.94 -6.25
CA LEU A 55 -2.32 -18.28 -5.73
C LEU A 55 -3.59 -18.97 -5.22
N ALA A 56 -4.43 -18.22 -4.50
CA ALA A 56 -5.71 -18.73 -4.00
C ALA A 56 -6.79 -18.89 -5.09
N GLY A 57 -6.55 -18.39 -6.30
CA GLY A 57 -7.49 -18.45 -7.40
C GLY A 57 -8.70 -17.52 -7.22
N LEU A 58 -8.56 -16.43 -6.47
CA LEU A 58 -9.63 -15.46 -6.26
C LEU A 58 -9.57 -14.36 -7.34
N PRO A 59 -10.52 -14.32 -8.29
CA PRO A 59 -10.56 -13.26 -9.30
C PRO A 59 -10.90 -11.92 -8.66
N VAL A 60 -10.12 -10.88 -8.96
CA VAL A 60 -10.36 -9.53 -8.45
C VAL A 60 -9.69 -8.46 -9.33
N ARG A 61 -10.26 -7.26 -9.35
CA ARG A 61 -9.61 -6.06 -9.91
C ARG A 61 -8.94 -5.26 -8.80
N ILE A 62 -7.62 -5.12 -8.85
CA ILE A 62 -6.85 -4.32 -7.90
C ILE A 62 -6.69 -2.90 -8.44
N ARG A 63 -7.21 -1.91 -7.72
CA ARG A 63 -7.00 -0.49 -7.98
C ARG A 63 -5.89 0.01 -7.06
N VAL A 64 -4.71 0.24 -7.64
CA VAL A 64 -3.54 0.77 -6.92
C VAL A 64 -3.61 2.29 -6.94
N VAL A 65 -4.02 2.89 -5.83
CA VAL A 65 -4.12 4.36 -5.73
C VAL A 65 -2.77 4.91 -5.35
N SER A 66 -2.14 5.66 -6.23
CA SER A 66 -0.78 6.14 -6.02
C SER A 66 -0.73 7.27 -4.98
N ALA A 67 0.20 7.14 -4.04
CA ALA A 67 0.62 8.26 -3.18
C ALA A 67 1.75 9.10 -3.81
N LEU A 68 2.34 8.62 -4.91
CA LEU A 68 3.51 9.21 -5.57
C LEU A 68 3.14 9.76 -6.95
N GLU A 69 3.92 10.72 -7.41
CA GLU A 69 3.83 11.25 -8.76
C GLU A 69 4.09 10.14 -9.80
N ARG A 70 3.48 10.28 -10.98
CA ARG A 70 3.55 9.29 -12.07
C ARG A 70 4.99 8.93 -12.49
N LEU A 71 5.93 9.86 -12.32
CA LEU A 71 7.34 9.62 -12.60
C LEU A 71 7.95 8.54 -11.69
N TYR A 72 7.46 8.44 -10.45
CA TYR A 72 8.02 7.53 -9.44
C TYR A 72 7.26 6.22 -9.33
N LEU A 73 5.94 6.24 -9.49
CA LEU A 73 5.11 5.03 -9.53
C LEU A 73 4.48 4.89 -10.91
N GLY A 74 4.84 3.83 -11.61
CA GLY A 74 4.22 3.46 -12.88
C GLY A 74 4.32 1.96 -13.14
N THR A 75 3.83 1.54 -14.30
CA THR A 75 3.83 0.13 -14.72
C THR A 75 5.18 -0.55 -14.58
N TYR A 76 6.27 0.14 -14.89
CA TYR A 76 7.62 -0.41 -14.74
C TYR A 76 7.95 -0.77 -13.30
N LEU A 77 7.74 0.14 -12.34
CA LEU A 77 7.99 -0.13 -10.93
C LEU A 77 7.14 -1.29 -10.43
N LEU A 78 5.84 -1.28 -10.74
CA LEU A 78 4.92 -2.32 -10.30
C LEU A 78 5.33 -3.69 -10.85
N LYS A 79 5.58 -3.81 -12.17
CA LYS A 79 6.03 -5.07 -12.79
C LYS A 79 7.37 -5.54 -12.23
N ARG A 80 8.33 -4.63 -12.02
CA ARG A 80 9.62 -4.97 -11.40
C ARG A 80 9.44 -5.52 -10.00
N THR A 81 8.64 -4.85 -9.17
CA THR A 81 8.33 -5.32 -7.80
C THR A 81 7.59 -6.65 -7.84
N LEU A 82 6.60 -6.82 -8.72
CA LEU A 82 5.86 -8.07 -8.90
C LEU A 82 6.81 -9.25 -9.21
N SER A 83 7.75 -9.06 -10.14
CA SER A 83 8.77 -10.06 -10.46
C SER A 83 9.70 -10.37 -9.27
N GLN A 84 10.03 -9.38 -8.44
CA GLN A 84 10.84 -9.61 -7.24
C GLN A 84 10.11 -10.44 -6.19
N VAL A 85 8.82 -10.17 -5.96
CA VAL A 85 7.99 -10.95 -5.03
C VAL A 85 7.81 -12.36 -5.56
N PHE A 86 7.48 -12.52 -6.84
CA PHE A 86 7.35 -13.84 -7.47
C PHE A 86 8.64 -14.65 -7.37
N ALA A 87 9.81 -14.05 -7.66
CA ALA A 87 11.09 -14.73 -7.50
C ALA A 87 11.35 -15.17 -6.05
N ALA A 88 10.90 -14.40 -5.05
CA ALA A 88 10.98 -14.80 -3.66
C ALA A 88 10.04 -15.99 -3.35
N MET A 89 8.83 -16.02 -3.92
CA MET A 89 7.91 -17.17 -3.81
C MET A 89 8.51 -18.44 -4.43
N VAL A 90 9.15 -18.33 -5.61
CA VAL A 90 9.86 -19.45 -6.24
C VAL A 90 10.97 -19.98 -5.34
N LYS A 91 11.79 -19.09 -4.78
CA LYS A 91 12.84 -19.47 -3.81
C LYS A 91 12.26 -20.10 -2.53
N ALA A 92 11.05 -19.71 -2.13
CA ALA A 92 10.34 -20.24 -0.98
C ALA A 92 9.58 -21.56 -1.27
N GLY A 93 9.70 -22.12 -2.49
CA GLY A 93 9.13 -23.42 -2.83
C GLY A 93 7.78 -23.37 -3.56
N LEU A 94 7.50 -22.29 -4.31
CA LEU A 94 6.35 -22.28 -5.23
C LEU A 94 6.41 -23.49 -6.17
N GLN A 95 5.27 -24.19 -6.32
CA GLN A 95 5.15 -25.39 -7.14
C GLN A 95 5.66 -25.15 -8.58
N PRO A 96 6.44 -26.08 -9.18
CA PRO A 96 7.08 -25.87 -10.48
C PRO A 96 6.11 -25.48 -11.61
N GLU A 97 4.90 -26.04 -11.60
CA GLU A 97 3.87 -25.76 -12.62
C GLU A 97 3.38 -24.31 -12.52
N LEU A 98 3.29 -23.77 -11.31
CA LEU A 98 2.95 -22.36 -11.08
C LEU A 98 4.13 -21.44 -11.34
N ALA A 99 5.33 -21.86 -10.99
CA ALA A 99 6.56 -21.13 -11.26
C ALA A 99 6.78 -20.93 -12.77
N ALA A 100 6.45 -21.95 -13.58
CA ALA A 100 6.57 -21.91 -15.04
C ALA A 100 5.66 -20.87 -15.72
N LEU A 101 4.56 -20.47 -15.08
CA LEU A 101 3.66 -19.42 -15.60
C LEU A 101 4.28 -18.02 -15.56
N GLY A 102 5.25 -17.81 -14.65
CA GLY A 102 5.70 -16.48 -14.28
C GLY A 102 4.62 -15.65 -13.57
N PRO A 103 4.95 -14.41 -13.15
CA PRO A 103 4.02 -13.55 -12.42
C PRO A 103 2.78 -13.18 -13.23
N ASP A 104 2.96 -12.74 -14.49
CA ASP A 104 1.85 -12.32 -15.35
C ASP A 104 0.92 -13.51 -15.69
N GLY A 105 1.47 -14.71 -15.91
CA GLY A 105 0.69 -15.92 -16.17
C GLY A 105 -0.08 -16.40 -14.94
N LEU A 106 0.50 -16.29 -13.74
CA LEU A 106 -0.19 -16.63 -12.49
C LEU A 106 -1.40 -15.71 -12.25
N LEU A 107 -1.23 -14.40 -12.43
CA LEU A 107 -2.32 -13.42 -12.33
C LEU A 107 -3.42 -13.71 -13.36
N ALA A 108 -3.04 -13.93 -14.63
CA ALA A 108 -3.98 -14.21 -15.71
C ALA A 108 -4.81 -15.48 -15.45
N ARG A 109 -4.18 -16.56 -14.98
CA ARG A 109 -4.85 -17.82 -14.63
C ARG A 109 -5.97 -17.62 -13.61
N ALA A 110 -5.75 -16.73 -12.63
CA ALA A 110 -6.69 -16.47 -11.55
C ALA A 110 -7.69 -15.34 -11.85
N GLY A 111 -7.60 -14.69 -13.01
CA GLY A 111 -8.44 -13.52 -13.31
C GLY A 111 -8.13 -12.29 -12.43
N VAL A 112 -6.90 -12.20 -11.91
CA VAL A 112 -6.46 -11.03 -11.13
C VAL A 112 -5.93 -9.97 -12.09
N THR A 113 -6.52 -8.78 -12.05
CA THR A 113 -6.11 -7.64 -12.87
C THR A 113 -5.72 -6.47 -11.99
N TRP A 114 -4.92 -5.54 -12.50
CA TRP A 114 -4.53 -4.34 -11.76
C TRP A 114 -4.49 -3.09 -12.63
N SER A 115 -4.69 -1.94 -12.01
CA SER A 115 -4.56 -0.61 -12.62
C SER A 115 -3.98 0.38 -11.62
N ILE A 116 -3.33 1.44 -12.12
CA ILE A 116 -2.73 2.48 -11.29
C ILE A 116 -3.52 3.77 -11.47
N ASP A 117 -3.93 4.36 -10.35
CA ASP A 117 -4.63 5.63 -10.28
C ASP A 117 -3.73 6.71 -9.70
N HIS A 118 -3.55 7.82 -10.43
CA HIS A 118 -2.80 8.97 -9.94
C HIS A 118 -3.69 10.20 -9.66
N SER A 119 -5.01 10.08 -9.78
CA SER A 119 -5.94 11.21 -9.68
C SER A 119 -5.91 11.88 -8.30
N GLN A 120 -5.58 11.14 -7.25
CA GLN A 120 -5.56 11.63 -5.87
C GLN A 120 -4.16 12.03 -5.37
N VAL A 121 -3.12 11.98 -6.21
CA VAL A 121 -1.76 12.37 -5.81
C VAL A 121 -1.71 13.85 -5.39
N GLY A 122 -2.45 14.72 -6.09
CA GLY A 122 -2.47 16.15 -5.83
C GLY A 122 -1.15 16.84 -6.19
N SER A 123 -0.75 17.81 -5.39
CA SER A 123 0.48 18.60 -5.59
C SER A 123 1.77 17.83 -5.28
N GLY A 124 1.69 16.61 -4.74
CA GLY A 124 2.83 15.73 -4.55
C GLY A 124 2.71 14.78 -3.36
N TYR A 125 3.74 13.98 -3.15
CA TYR A 125 3.83 13.07 -2.02
C TYR A 125 3.69 13.80 -0.67
N ALA A 126 2.93 13.21 0.26
CA ALA A 126 2.62 13.76 1.59
C ALA A 126 1.93 15.14 1.63
N VAL A 127 1.56 15.70 0.48
CA VAL A 127 0.69 16.88 0.41
C VAL A 127 -0.77 16.40 0.42
N PRO A 128 -1.59 16.83 1.39
CA PRO A 128 -3.02 16.52 1.42
C PRO A 128 -3.75 17.03 0.18
N THR A 129 -4.85 16.37 -0.16
CA THR A 129 -5.83 16.86 -1.14
C THR A 129 -7.14 17.13 -0.43
N MET A 130 -7.94 18.08 -0.90
CA MET A 130 -9.27 18.33 -0.34
C MET A 130 -10.12 17.06 -0.30
N ALA A 131 -10.14 16.30 -1.40
CA ALA A 131 -10.87 15.03 -1.47
C ALA A 131 -10.34 13.98 -0.47
N GLY A 132 -9.02 13.95 -0.24
CA GLY A 132 -8.39 13.09 0.76
C GLY A 132 -8.75 13.49 2.19
N GLU A 133 -8.75 14.79 2.49
CA GLU A 133 -9.17 15.32 3.80
C GLU A 133 -10.65 15.05 4.09
N GLU A 134 -11.52 15.26 3.11
CA GLU A 134 -12.94 14.90 3.19
C GLU A 134 -13.14 13.40 3.42
N ALA A 135 -12.35 12.55 2.74
CA ALA A 135 -12.40 11.10 2.93
C ALA A 135 -11.96 10.69 4.34
N VAL A 136 -10.91 11.31 4.89
CA VAL A 136 -10.47 11.08 6.28
C VAL A 136 -11.54 11.52 7.27
N ALA A 137 -12.14 12.70 7.09
CA ALA A 137 -13.20 13.19 7.96
C ALA A 137 -14.45 12.28 7.94
N LEU A 138 -14.83 11.80 6.75
CA LEU A 138 -15.92 10.82 6.59
C LEU A 138 -15.61 9.51 7.32
N ALA A 139 -14.41 8.95 7.13
CA ALA A 139 -14.00 7.70 7.76
C ALA A 139 -13.99 7.83 9.30
N ALA A 140 -13.51 8.96 9.83
CA ALA A 140 -13.52 9.24 11.26
C ALA A 140 -14.94 9.28 11.84
N GLY A 141 -15.91 9.81 11.08
CA GLY A 141 -17.34 9.76 11.45
C GLY A 141 -17.90 8.34 11.57
N GLY A 142 -17.27 7.36 10.92
CA GLY A 142 -17.57 5.94 11.03
C GLY A 142 -16.65 5.16 11.98
N GLY A 143 -15.80 5.83 12.75
CA GLY A 143 -14.86 5.19 13.69
C GLY A 143 -13.58 4.63 13.05
N LEU A 144 -13.30 4.93 11.78
CA LEU A 144 -12.11 4.49 11.07
C LEU A 144 -11.08 5.62 11.01
N ALA A 145 -9.94 5.45 11.69
CA ALA A 145 -8.86 6.42 11.70
C ALA A 145 -7.97 6.26 10.45
N LEU A 146 -7.94 7.28 9.61
CA LEU A 146 -7.12 7.35 8.39
C LEU A 146 -6.17 8.55 8.43
N GLU A 147 -5.26 8.62 7.46
CA GLU A 147 -4.33 9.73 7.28
C GLU A 147 -4.31 10.28 5.85
N THR A 148 -3.75 11.47 5.65
CA THR A 148 -3.86 12.23 4.39
C THR A 148 -2.80 11.92 3.34
N THR A 149 -1.75 11.15 3.68
CA THR A 149 -0.67 10.79 2.75
C THR A 149 -1.02 9.56 1.90
N TYR A 150 -1.66 8.53 2.46
CA TYR A 150 -1.90 7.26 1.77
C TYR A 150 -3.38 6.85 1.72
N THR A 151 -3.97 6.62 2.88
CA THR A 151 -5.27 5.96 3.08
C THR A 151 -6.44 6.87 2.75
N GLY A 152 -6.35 8.16 3.12
CA GLY A 152 -7.30 9.19 2.70
C GLY A 152 -7.37 9.36 1.18
N LYS A 153 -6.22 9.35 0.50
CA LYS A 153 -6.16 9.40 -0.98
C LYS A 153 -6.78 8.15 -1.61
N CYS A 154 -6.53 6.98 -1.04
CA CYS A 154 -7.12 5.73 -1.52
C CYS A 154 -8.64 5.71 -1.36
N LEU A 155 -9.14 6.11 -0.18
CA LEU A 155 -10.59 6.22 0.05
C LEU A 155 -11.24 7.29 -0.84
N ALA A 156 -10.55 8.41 -1.09
CA ALA A 156 -11.03 9.44 -2.02
C ALA A 156 -11.19 8.91 -3.45
N ALA A 157 -10.21 8.13 -3.95
CA ALA A 157 -10.30 7.50 -5.26
C ALA A 157 -11.44 6.48 -5.34
N LEU A 158 -11.60 5.65 -4.30
CA LEU A 158 -12.72 4.71 -4.20
C LEU A 158 -14.08 5.44 -4.27
N ARG A 159 -14.25 6.52 -3.50
CA ARG A 159 -15.47 7.34 -3.52
C ARG A 159 -15.72 7.93 -4.91
N SER A 160 -14.69 8.42 -5.57
CA SER A 160 -14.78 8.96 -6.93
C SER A 160 -15.23 7.90 -7.94
N ASP A 161 -14.62 6.70 -7.89
CA ASP A 161 -14.98 5.60 -8.79
C ASP A 161 -16.41 5.09 -8.53
N LEU A 162 -16.86 5.04 -7.27
CA LEU A 162 -18.24 4.70 -6.90
C LEU A 162 -19.24 5.73 -7.43
N ALA A 163 -18.97 7.03 -7.23
CA ALA A 163 -19.82 8.11 -7.71
C ALA A 163 -19.92 8.14 -9.25
N ALA A 164 -18.85 7.77 -9.94
CA ALA A 164 -18.81 7.67 -11.40
C ALA A 164 -19.39 6.35 -11.95
N GLY A 165 -19.78 5.40 -11.08
CA GLY A 165 -20.22 4.07 -11.50
C GLY A 165 -19.13 3.20 -12.13
N ALA A 166 -17.85 3.55 -11.94
CA ALA A 166 -16.69 2.82 -12.47
C ALA A 166 -16.43 1.49 -11.73
N VAL A 167 -16.94 1.38 -10.50
CA VAL A 167 -16.92 0.16 -9.69
C VAL A 167 -18.28 -0.04 -9.01
N SER A 168 -18.69 -1.29 -8.82
CA SER A 168 -19.94 -1.65 -8.15
C SER A 168 -19.80 -2.99 -7.43
N GLY A 169 -20.85 -3.40 -6.70
CA GLY A 169 -20.86 -4.63 -5.92
C GLY A 169 -19.91 -4.61 -4.72
N SER A 170 -19.39 -5.79 -4.36
CA SER A 170 -18.51 -5.95 -3.20
C SER A 170 -17.12 -5.38 -3.49
N VAL A 171 -16.79 -4.27 -2.85
CA VAL A 171 -15.49 -3.61 -2.96
C VAL A 171 -14.79 -3.62 -1.61
N LEU A 172 -13.53 -4.03 -1.59
CA LEU A 172 -12.69 -4.03 -0.40
C LEU A 172 -11.75 -2.82 -0.43
N PHE A 173 -11.80 -2.00 0.62
CA PHE A 173 -10.79 -0.98 0.90
C PHE A 173 -9.74 -1.60 1.83
N TRP A 174 -8.52 -1.74 1.35
CA TRP A 174 -7.40 -2.26 2.15
C TRP A 174 -6.78 -1.12 2.93
N ASP A 175 -7.17 -0.98 4.20
CA ASP A 175 -6.63 0.03 5.08
C ASP A 175 -5.19 -0.32 5.49
N THR A 176 -4.24 0.48 5.02
CA THR A 176 -2.81 0.37 5.36
C THR A 176 -2.38 1.36 6.44
N HIS A 177 -3.32 2.00 7.16
CA HIS A 177 -2.99 3.01 8.15
C HIS A 177 -2.07 2.45 9.24
N GLY A 178 -0.87 3.02 9.35
CA GLY A 178 0.06 2.71 10.42
C GLY A 178 -0.28 3.54 11.66
N ALA A 179 -1.00 2.93 12.61
CA ALA A 179 -1.47 3.61 13.83
C ALA A 179 -0.44 3.62 14.98
N THR A 180 0.82 3.24 14.73
CA THR A 180 1.83 3.17 15.80
C THR A 180 2.21 4.57 16.28
N ASP A 181 1.75 4.93 17.47
CA ASP A 181 2.19 6.14 18.14
C ASP A 181 3.65 5.98 18.58
N LEU A 182 4.54 6.76 17.98
CA LEU A 182 5.97 6.74 18.32
C LEU A 182 6.31 7.72 19.45
N ARG A 183 5.38 8.57 19.91
CA ARG A 183 5.63 9.53 21.00
C ARG A 183 6.10 8.86 22.29
N PRO A 184 5.60 7.67 22.70
CA PRO A 184 6.11 6.95 23.87
C PRO A 184 7.59 6.55 23.77
N HIS A 185 8.18 6.53 22.57
CA HIS A 185 9.59 6.21 22.35
C HIS A 185 10.50 7.45 22.34
N ILE A 186 9.94 8.67 22.48
CA ILE A 186 10.73 9.89 22.59
C ILE A 186 11.41 9.89 23.97
N VAL A 187 12.74 9.88 23.97
CA VAL A 187 13.54 9.97 25.19
C VAL A 187 13.82 11.44 25.53
N GLU A 188 13.75 11.80 26.80
CA GLU A 188 14.09 13.15 27.26
C GLU A 188 15.55 13.50 26.90
N GLY A 189 15.78 14.74 26.45
CA GLY A 189 17.09 15.22 26.03
C GLY A 189 17.64 14.57 24.75
N TRP A 190 16.79 13.91 23.94
CA TRP A 190 17.20 13.34 22.65
C TRP A 190 17.86 14.38 21.75
N GLU A 191 17.47 15.66 21.87
CA GLU A 191 17.98 16.78 21.09
C GLU A 191 19.49 16.98 21.24
N ALA A 192 20.02 16.76 22.45
CA ALA A 192 21.44 16.82 22.76
C ALA A 192 22.20 15.58 22.25
N ARG A 193 21.48 14.47 22.05
CA ARG A 193 22.02 13.18 21.58
C ARG A 193 22.02 13.04 20.05
N VAL A 194 21.46 14.02 19.33
CA VAL A 194 21.42 14.03 17.87
C VAL A 194 22.83 14.25 17.30
N PRO A 195 23.32 13.40 16.38
CA PRO A 195 24.60 13.63 15.69
C PRO A 195 24.66 15.02 15.05
N MET A 196 25.81 15.71 15.15
CA MET A 196 25.95 17.11 14.69
C MET A 196 25.49 17.35 13.25
N ALA A 197 25.69 16.39 12.35
CA ALA A 197 25.24 16.47 10.97
C ALA A 197 23.71 16.60 10.85
N LEU A 198 22.97 15.85 11.66
CA LEU A 198 21.51 15.89 11.70
C LEU A 198 21.01 17.12 12.45
N ARG A 199 21.68 17.51 13.54
CA ARG A 199 21.39 18.74 14.30
C ARG A 199 21.41 19.99 13.40
N ARG A 200 22.44 20.12 12.54
CA ARG A 200 22.56 21.23 11.57
C ARG A 200 21.45 21.25 10.53
N ARG A 201 20.88 20.09 10.18
CA ARG A 201 19.75 19.99 9.24
C ARG A 201 18.44 20.35 9.92
N LEU A 202 18.22 19.87 11.15
CA LEU A 202 17.04 20.20 11.95
C LEU A 202 16.95 21.70 12.24
N ILE A 203 18.05 22.34 12.64
CA ILE A 203 18.11 23.80 12.84
C ILE A 203 17.80 24.55 11.53
N ARG A 204 18.35 24.09 10.40
CA ARG A 204 18.04 24.67 9.08
C ARG A 204 16.58 24.49 8.68
N ALA A 205 15.92 23.45 9.16
CA ALA A 205 14.50 23.18 8.97
C ALA A 205 13.60 23.89 10.01
N GLY A 206 14.17 24.74 10.88
CA GLY A 206 13.41 25.54 11.85
C GLY A 206 13.24 24.91 13.24
N ALA A 207 13.89 23.78 13.53
CA ALA A 207 13.82 23.17 14.86
C ALA A 207 14.67 23.95 15.89
N ALA A 208 14.07 24.30 17.02
CA ALA A 208 14.79 24.82 18.18
C ALA A 208 15.47 23.65 18.92
N LEU A 209 16.80 23.59 18.89
CA LEU A 209 17.58 22.57 19.60
C LEU A 209 18.51 23.23 20.65
N PRO A 210 18.61 22.67 21.87
CA PRO A 210 19.45 23.18 22.96
C PRO A 210 20.94 23.09 22.61
N ALA A 211 21.73 24.14 22.92
CA ALA A 211 23.15 24.24 22.56
C ALA A 211 23.93 22.95 22.87
N ALA A 212 24.81 22.56 21.95
CA ALA A 212 25.67 21.40 22.16
C ALA A 212 26.65 21.69 23.30
N THR A 213 26.66 20.84 24.33
CA THR A 213 27.67 20.84 25.40
C THR A 213 28.97 20.20 24.95
#